data_AF-A0A2E0TCF2-F1
#
_entry.id   AF-A0A2E0TCF2-F1
#
_cell.length_a   1.000
_cell.length_b   1.000
_cell.length_c   1.000
_cell.angle_alpha   90.00
_cell.angle_beta   90.00
_cell.angle_gamma   90.00
#
_symmetry.space_group_name_H-M   'P 1'
#
loop_
_entity.id
_entity.type
_entity.pdbx_description
1 polymer ?
#
loop_
_entity_poly.entity_id
_entity_poly.type
_entity_poly.pdbx_seq_one_letter_code
_entity_poly.pdbx_strand_id
1 'polypeptide(L)'
;MGAEDAVYEALDALRRGARGGFEQGGMEERALRDALRTLLAFFDARFGKRSHHDEVAQRALIKAHRYADRFEGSVPAQAAAWLTRIYRTQLIDLHRASLNDPLGKRRDGRDAFELMEQVADEASSAPPPGAEADLERMLERLLDDVDDWLEGAQKRAAVRAAWRRNAELALLSKVRQQSAEELAAAVGGANRDTLYKWVERGRDRVLLPAIGALRSRLDSEEHAGEDAAYARFLAQLEELLDGGRRADAGKPRPARRGRVRPGGYPTSVQYDESQTTEPAALAARDRAAAGPSRAGGADE
;
A
#
# COMPACT_ATOMS: atom_id res chain seq x y z
N MET A 1 -31.85 -17.33 -26.47
CA MET A 1 -31.66 -16.89 -25.08
C MET A 1 -30.27 -16.29 -24.97
N GLY A 2 -30.15 -15.03 -24.58
CA GLY A 2 -28.85 -14.37 -24.45
C GLY A 2 -28.06 -14.92 -23.26
N ALA A 3 -26.73 -14.75 -23.26
CA ALA A 3 -25.89 -15.16 -22.13
C ALA A 3 -26.28 -14.47 -20.82
N GLU A 4 -26.78 -13.23 -20.88
CA GLU A 4 -27.27 -12.49 -19.72
C GLU A 4 -28.59 -13.06 -19.19
N ASP A 5 -29.48 -13.54 -20.05
CA ASP A 5 -30.75 -14.16 -19.66
C ASP A 5 -30.49 -15.47 -18.90
N ALA A 6 -29.57 -16.30 -19.41
CA ALA A 6 -29.18 -17.55 -18.76
C ALA A 6 -28.58 -17.31 -17.36
N VAL A 7 -27.82 -16.21 -17.20
CA VAL A 7 -27.26 -15.79 -15.92
C VAL A 7 -28.35 -15.34 -14.94
N TYR A 8 -29.36 -14.60 -15.43
CA TYR A 8 -30.48 -14.15 -14.61
C TYR A 8 -31.30 -15.32 -14.09
N GLU A 9 -31.64 -16.28 -14.96
CA GLU A 9 -32.34 -17.52 -14.59
C GLU A 9 -31.53 -18.37 -13.59
N ALA A 10 -30.21 -18.47 -13.78
CA ALA A 10 -29.33 -19.16 -12.85
C ALA A 10 -29.30 -18.49 -11.46
N LEU A 11 -29.31 -17.16 -11.40
CA LEU A 11 -29.41 -16.44 -10.12
C LEU A 11 -30.77 -16.64 -9.46
N ASP A 12 -31.87 -16.64 -10.22
CA ASP A 12 -33.19 -16.88 -9.66
C ASP A 12 -33.32 -18.30 -9.10
N ALA A 13 -32.74 -19.30 -9.79
CA ALA A 13 -32.62 -20.66 -9.27
C ALA A 13 -31.85 -20.72 -7.94
N LEU A 14 -30.75 -19.97 -7.81
CA LEU A 14 -30.01 -19.87 -6.54
C LEU A 14 -30.84 -19.19 -5.44
N ARG A 15 -31.64 -18.17 -5.77
CA ARG A 15 -32.51 -17.45 -4.82
C ARG A 15 -33.61 -18.33 -4.25
N ARG A 16 -34.30 -19.07 -5.14
CA ARG A 16 -35.33 -20.04 -4.75
C ARG A 16 -34.75 -21.06 -3.78
N GLY A 17 -33.52 -21.48 -4.04
CA GLY A 17 -32.81 -22.38 -3.16
C GLY A 17 -32.40 -21.82 -1.80
N ALA A 18 -31.90 -20.59 -1.76
CA ALA A 18 -31.46 -19.95 -0.51
C ALA A 18 -32.60 -19.67 0.48
N ARG A 19 -33.84 -19.53 0.01
CA ARG A 19 -35.02 -19.19 0.83
C ARG A 19 -35.70 -20.39 1.50
N GLY A 20 -35.03 -21.54 1.57
CA GLY A 20 -35.56 -22.72 2.24
C GLY A 20 -36.64 -23.46 1.42
N GLY A 21 -36.72 -23.22 0.12
CA GLY A 21 -37.61 -23.97 -0.78
C GLY A 21 -37.11 -25.37 -1.14
N PHE A 22 -36.29 -26.00 -0.29
CA PHE A 22 -35.65 -27.29 -0.57
C PHE A 22 -36.07 -28.33 0.48
N GLU A 23 -37.30 -28.80 0.36
CA GLU A 23 -37.74 -30.03 1.01
C GLU A 23 -37.61 -31.20 0.02
N GLN A 24 -36.58 -32.02 0.24
CA GLN A 24 -36.42 -33.41 -0.22
C GLN A 24 -36.72 -33.75 -1.71
N GLY A 25 -35.70 -33.68 -2.59
CA GLY A 25 -35.72 -34.42 -3.86
C GLY A 25 -34.52 -34.18 -4.79
N GLY A 26 -33.91 -35.24 -5.34
CA GLY A 26 -32.72 -35.20 -6.21
C GLY A 26 -32.86 -34.44 -7.55
N MET A 27 -34.02 -33.85 -7.85
CA MET A 27 -34.19 -32.90 -8.97
C MET A 27 -33.59 -31.51 -8.65
N GLU A 28 -33.56 -31.11 -7.38
CA GLU A 28 -33.13 -29.78 -6.97
C GLU A 28 -31.61 -29.63 -6.96
N GLU A 29 -30.90 -30.71 -6.63
CA GLU A 29 -29.44 -30.77 -6.73
C GLU A 29 -28.97 -30.61 -8.18
N ARG A 30 -29.72 -31.14 -9.15
CA ARG A 30 -29.44 -30.94 -10.58
C ARG A 30 -29.62 -29.48 -10.98
N ALA A 31 -30.73 -28.85 -10.58
CA ALA A 31 -31.00 -27.44 -10.86
C ALA A 31 -29.94 -26.50 -10.27
N LEU A 32 -29.49 -26.77 -9.03
CA LEU A 32 -28.40 -26.02 -8.40
C LEU A 32 -27.07 -26.21 -9.15
N ARG A 33 -26.71 -27.45 -9.50
CA ARG A 33 -25.49 -27.74 -10.27
C ARG A 33 -25.52 -27.05 -11.63
N ASP A 34 -26.65 -27.06 -12.32
CA ASP A 34 -26.81 -26.42 -13.62
C ASP A 34 -26.74 -24.90 -13.52
N ALA A 35 -27.34 -24.30 -12.49
CA ALA A 35 -27.19 -22.87 -12.21
C ALA A 35 -25.72 -22.49 -11.98
N LEU A 36 -25.00 -23.24 -11.13
CA LEU A 36 -23.59 -23.00 -10.86
C LEU A 36 -22.71 -23.16 -12.12
N ARG A 37 -22.99 -24.15 -12.97
CA ARG A 37 -22.32 -24.33 -14.27
C ARG A 37 -22.52 -23.14 -15.20
N THR A 38 -23.76 -22.65 -15.31
CA THR A 38 -24.07 -21.46 -16.12
C THR A 38 -23.32 -20.23 -15.62
N LEU A 39 -23.26 -20.04 -14.30
CA LEU A 39 -22.49 -18.92 -13.72
C LEU A 39 -20.98 -19.07 -13.92
N LEU A 40 -20.45 -20.29 -13.81
CA LEU A 40 -19.03 -20.56 -14.10
C LEU A 40 -18.71 -20.25 -15.57
N ALA A 41 -19.52 -20.76 -16.51
CA ALA A 41 -19.36 -20.49 -17.93
C ALA A 41 -19.40 -18.98 -18.25
N PHE A 42 -20.25 -18.22 -17.54
CA PHE A 42 -20.25 -16.76 -17.64
C PHE A 42 -18.92 -16.14 -17.18
N PHE A 43 -18.34 -16.61 -16.07
CA PHE A 43 -17.03 -16.15 -15.61
C PHE A 43 -15.91 -16.55 -16.57
N ASP A 44 -15.90 -17.79 -17.07
CA ASP A 44 -14.91 -18.28 -18.03
C ASP A 44 -14.91 -17.44 -19.31
N ALA A 45 -16.09 -17.23 -19.89
CA ALA A 45 -16.25 -16.45 -21.12
C ALA A 45 -15.78 -14.98 -20.95
N ARG A 46 -15.95 -14.41 -19.75
CA ARG A 46 -15.68 -12.98 -19.50
C ARG A 46 -14.29 -12.73 -18.92
N PHE A 47 -13.70 -13.68 -18.20
CA PHE A 47 -12.48 -13.48 -17.40
C PHE A 47 -11.47 -14.63 -17.49
N GLY A 48 -11.74 -15.71 -18.22
CA GLY A 48 -10.95 -16.96 -18.20
C GLY A 48 -9.46 -16.83 -18.58
N LYS A 49 -9.06 -15.72 -19.20
CA LYS A 49 -7.66 -15.44 -19.56
C LYS A 49 -6.82 -14.83 -18.43
N ARG A 50 -7.37 -14.64 -17.23
CA ARG A 50 -6.67 -13.98 -16.11
C ARG A 50 -5.87 -14.98 -15.28
N SER A 51 -4.73 -14.54 -14.75
CA SER A 51 -4.04 -15.30 -13.70
C SER A 51 -4.97 -15.46 -12.49
N HIS A 52 -4.92 -16.64 -11.87
CA HIS A 52 -5.77 -17.03 -10.72
C HIS A 52 -7.29 -17.04 -11.02
N HIS A 53 -7.69 -17.16 -12.30
CA HIS A 53 -9.10 -17.14 -12.69
C HIS A 53 -9.93 -18.17 -11.91
N ASP A 54 -9.48 -19.43 -11.87
CA ASP A 54 -10.22 -20.55 -11.29
C ASP A 54 -10.53 -20.32 -9.81
N GLU A 55 -9.53 -19.85 -9.05
CA GLU A 55 -9.70 -19.56 -7.63
C GLU A 55 -10.66 -18.38 -7.40
N VAL A 56 -10.55 -17.32 -8.19
CA VAL A 56 -11.44 -16.15 -8.09
C VAL A 56 -12.87 -16.53 -8.50
N ALA A 57 -13.04 -17.35 -9.53
CA ALA A 57 -14.33 -17.84 -9.99
C ALA A 57 -15.01 -18.68 -8.91
N GLN A 58 -14.30 -19.62 -8.28
CA GLN A 58 -14.83 -20.42 -7.17
C GLN A 58 -15.27 -19.53 -5.98
N ARG A 59 -14.42 -18.58 -5.54
CA ARG A 59 -14.77 -17.64 -4.47
C ARG A 59 -15.98 -16.78 -4.85
N ALA A 60 -16.06 -16.33 -6.10
CA ALA A 60 -17.18 -15.56 -6.61
C ALA A 60 -18.48 -16.37 -6.64
N LEU A 61 -18.44 -17.65 -7.01
CA LEU A 61 -19.60 -18.55 -6.99
C LEU A 61 -20.11 -18.79 -5.57
N ILE A 62 -19.22 -19.05 -4.61
CA ILE A 62 -19.58 -19.20 -3.18
C ILE A 62 -20.29 -17.92 -2.69
N LYS A 63 -19.75 -16.75 -3.04
CA LYS A 63 -20.32 -15.46 -2.64
C LYS A 63 -21.64 -15.16 -3.33
N ALA A 64 -21.77 -15.49 -4.62
CA ALA A 64 -23.01 -15.35 -5.38
C ALA A 64 -24.11 -16.23 -4.78
N HIS A 65 -23.80 -17.49 -4.45
CA HIS A 65 -24.73 -18.39 -3.78
C HIS A 65 -25.17 -17.86 -2.41
N ARG A 66 -24.22 -17.44 -1.56
CA ARG A 66 -24.50 -16.93 -0.20
C ARG A 66 -25.37 -15.66 -0.18
N TYR A 67 -25.26 -14.81 -1.19
CA TYR A 67 -25.95 -13.52 -1.24
C TYR A 67 -26.99 -13.43 -2.36
N ALA A 68 -27.38 -14.55 -2.96
CA ALA A 68 -28.35 -14.57 -4.04
C ALA A 68 -29.67 -13.93 -3.61
N ASP A 69 -30.14 -14.25 -2.39
CA ASP A 69 -31.37 -13.73 -1.78
C ASP A 69 -31.43 -12.19 -1.70
N ARG A 70 -30.26 -11.55 -1.57
CA ARG A 70 -30.08 -10.09 -1.48
C ARG A 70 -29.93 -9.38 -2.81
N PHE A 71 -29.94 -10.11 -3.92
CA PHE A 71 -29.95 -9.48 -5.25
C PHE A 71 -31.34 -8.89 -5.54
N GLU A 72 -31.40 -7.58 -5.75
CA GLU A 72 -32.64 -6.82 -6.00
C GLU A 72 -32.85 -6.46 -7.48
N GLY A 73 -31.97 -6.91 -8.38
CA GLY A 73 -32.10 -6.59 -9.80
C GLY A 73 -33.26 -7.34 -10.46
N SER A 74 -33.91 -6.68 -11.41
CA SER A 74 -35.08 -7.18 -12.13
C SER A 74 -34.82 -7.48 -13.61
N VAL A 75 -33.60 -7.22 -14.10
CA VAL A 75 -33.23 -7.43 -15.50
C VAL A 75 -31.89 -8.17 -15.67
N PRO A 76 -31.72 -8.92 -16.78
CA PRO A 76 -30.50 -9.68 -17.08
C PRO A 76 -29.19 -8.88 -16.99
N ALA A 77 -29.17 -7.65 -17.52
CA ALA A 77 -27.99 -6.79 -17.48
C ALA A 77 -27.56 -6.44 -16.04
N GLN A 78 -28.52 -6.29 -15.10
CA GLN A 78 -28.22 -6.02 -13.70
C GLN A 78 -27.63 -7.24 -12.99
N ALA A 79 -28.08 -8.44 -13.34
CA ALA A 79 -27.52 -9.70 -12.85
C ALA A 79 -26.06 -9.89 -13.30
N ALA A 80 -25.80 -9.68 -14.60
CA ALA A 80 -24.44 -9.74 -15.16
C ALA A 80 -23.51 -8.69 -14.53
N ALA A 81 -24.01 -7.47 -14.29
CA ALA A 81 -23.27 -6.41 -13.62
C ALA A 81 -22.96 -6.74 -12.15
N TRP A 82 -23.93 -7.32 -11.44
CA TRP A 82 -23.78 -7.75 -10.05
C TRP A 82 -22.73 -8.86 -9.91
N LEU A 83 -22.77 -9.88 -10.76
CA LEU A 83 -21.76 -10.94 -10.79
C LEU A 83 -20.38 -10.43 -11.18
N THR A 84 -20.31 -9.52 -12.16
CA THR A 84 -19.05 -8.86 -12.53
C THR A 84 -18.45 -8.10 -11.33
N ARG A 85 -19.29 -7.44 -10.53
CA ARG A 85 -18.85 -6.76 -9.30
C ARG A 85 -18.36 -7.73 -8.25
N ILE A 86 -19.06 -8.85 -8.02
CA ILE A 86 -18.63 -9.90 -7.09
C ILE A 86 -17.24 -10.43 -7.50
N TYR A 87 -17.09 -10.83 -8.77
CA TYR A 87 -15.83 -11.35 -9.30
C TYR A 87 -14.68 -10.36 -9.12
N ARG A 88 -14.87 -9.09 -9.52
CA ARG A 88 -13.85 -8.04 -9.33
C ARG A 88 -13.50 -7.81 -7.87
N THR A 89 -14.48 -7.88 -6.97
CA THR A 89 -14.24 -7.76 -5.54
C THR A 89 -13.40 -8.94 -5.04
N GLN A 90 -13.70 -10.17 -5.46
CA GLN A 90 -12.89 -11.35 -5.08
C GLN A 90 -11.49 -11.34 -5.66
N LEU A 91 -11.30 -10.81 -6.86
CA LEU A 91 -9.97 -10.60 -7.42
C LEU A 91 -9.16 -9.60 -6.58
N ILE A 92 -9.79 -8.49 -6.16
CA ILE A 92 -9.15 -7.51 -5.27
C ILE A 92 -8.86 -8.12 -3.90
N ASP A 93 -9.78 -8.89 -3.34
CA ASP A 93 -9.61 -9.55 -2.04
C ASP A 93 -8.48 -10.60 -2.10
N LEU A 94 -8.40 -11.38 -3.18
CA LEU A 94 -7.30 -12.33 -3.42
C LEU A 94 -5.97 -11.61 -3.56
N HIS A 95 -5.92 -10.51 -4.33
CA HIS A 95 -4.71 -9.71 -4.49
C HIS A 95 -4.28 -9.06 -3.16
N ARG A 96 -5.23 -8.58 -2.34
CA ARG A 96 -4.95 -8.07 -0.99
C ARG A 96 -4.46 -9.17 -0.06
N ALA A 97 -5.05 -10.36 -0.15
CA ALA A 97 -4.62 -11.51 0.62
C ALA A 97 -3.20 -11.90 0.24
N SER A 98 -2.87 -11.98 -1.06
CA SER A 98 -1.50 -12.29 -1.51
C SER A 98 -0.48 -11.23 -1.12
N LEU A 99 -0.88 -9.94 -1.06
CA LEU A 99 0.01 -8.86 -0.59
C LEU A 99 0.22 -8.86 0.92
N ASN A 100 -0.72 -9.42 1.67
CA ASN A 100 -0.68 -9.51 3.14
C ASN A 100 -0.32 -10.93 3.62
N ASP A 101 -0.06 -11.85 2.70
CA ASP A 101 0.37 -13.20 3.01
C ASP A 101 1.84 -13.13 3.45
N PRO A 102 2.16 -13.41 4.73
CA PRO A 102 3.54 -13.41 5.22
C PRO A 102 4.41 -14.43 4.47
N LEU A 103 3.80 -15.47 3.88
CA LEU A 103 4.48 -16.48 3.08
C LEU A 103 4.65 -16.05 1.61
N GLY A 104 3.69 -15.29 1.07
CA GLY A 104 3.69 -14.85 -0.34
C GLY A 104 4.72 -13.78 -0.69
N LYS A 105 5.22 -13.01 0.29
CA LYS A 105 6.28 -12.02 0.07
C LYS A 105 7.68 -12.63 -0.04
N ARG A 106 7.89 -13.88 0.35
CA ARG A 106 9.21 -14.52 0.31
C ARG A 106 9.32 -15.40 -0.92
N ARG A 107 9.81 -14.78 -2.00
CA ARG A 107 10.21 -15.45 -3.25
C ARG A 107 11.55 -16.19 -3.07
N ASP A 108 11.74 -16.83 -1.93
CA ASP A 108 12.85 -17.73 -1.66
C ASP A 108 12.21 -19.12 -1.65
N GLY A 109 12.60 -20.01 -2.56
CA GLY A 109 12.03 -21.35 -2.72
C GLY A 109 12.30 -22.31 -1.56
N ARG A 110 12.05 -21.88 -0.31
CA ARG A 110 12.11 -22.70 0.90
C ARG A 110 10.80 -23.46 1.08
N ASP A 111 10.92 -24.69 1.56
CA ASP A 111 9.79 -25.59 1.75
C ASP A 111 8.88 -25.07 2.88
N ALA A 112 7.56 -25.23 2.73
CA ALA A 112 6.58 -24.80 3.73
C ALA A 112 6.78 -25.51 5.08
N PHE A 113 7.42 -26.69 5.06
CA PHE A 113 7.77 -27.45 6.25
C PHE A 113 8.93 -26.81 7.04
N GLU A 114 10.00 -26.39 6.35
CA GLU A 114 11.14 -25.67 6.96
C GLU A 114 10.68 -24.35 7.61
N LEU A 115 9.68 -23.70 7.02
CA LEU A 115 9.10 -22.46 7.55
C LEU A 115 8.25 -22.70 8.81
N MET A 116 7.48 -23.79 8.86
CA MET A 116 6.73 -24.13 10.07
C MET A 116 7.66 -24.54 11.22
N GLU A 117 8.78 -25.18 10.91
CA GLU A 117 9.83 -25.50 11.89
C GLU A 117 10.51 -24.22 12.42
N GLN A 118 10.84 -23.27 11.53
CA GLN A 118 11.43 -21.99 11.91
C GLN A 118 10.48 -21.12 12.75
N VAL A 119 9.20 -21.06 12.39
CA VAL A 119 8.17 -20.34 13.18
C VAL A 119 7.93 -21.03 14.53
N ALA A 120 7.99 -22.35 14.59
CA ALA A 120 7.88 -23.09 15.85
C ALA A 120 9.10 -22.82 16.76
N ASP A 121 10.31 -22.75 16.20
CA ASP A 121 11.54 -22.43 16.93
C ASP A 121 11.59 -20.95 17.38
N GLU A 122 11.12 -20.01 16.56
CA GLU A 122 11.04 -18.59 16.89
C GLU A 122 9.93 -18.28 17.92
N ALA A 123 8.77 -18.96 17.84
CA ALA A 123 7.69 -18.79 18.82
C ALA A 123 7.99 -19.43 20.18
N SER A 124 8.93 -20.39 20.23
CA SER A 124 9.34 -21.09 21.45
C SER A 124 10.59 -20.50 22.11
N SER A 125 11.29 -19.61 21.42
CA SER A 125 12.49 -18.94 21.96
C SER A 125 12.10 -17.75 22.83
N ALA A 126 12.27 -17.90 24.15
CA ALA A 126 12.27 -16.74 25.04
C ALA A 126 13.32 -15.72 24.55
N PRO A 127 13.00 -14.40 24.55
CA PRO A 127 13.96 -13.39 24.11
C PRO A 127 15.24 -13.52 24.94
N PRO A 128 16.43 -13.35 24.32
CA PRO A 128 17.68 -13.48 25.05
C PRO A 128 17.74 -12.49 26.22
N PRO A 129 18.36 -12.85 27.35
CA PRO A 129 18.49 -11.96 28.48
C PRO A 129 19.18 -10.66 28.05
N GLY A 130 18.53 -9.52 28.28
CA GLY A 130 19.01 -8.20 27.88
C GLY A 130 18.38 -7.63 26.59
N ALA A 131 17.62 -8.42 25.82
CA ALA A 131 17.02 -7.99 24.56
C ALA A 131 16.15 -6.72 24.68
N GLU A 132 15.41 -6.60 25.78
CA GLU A 132 14.55 -5.43 26.06
C GLU A 132 15.38 -4.16 26.27
N ALA A 133 16.50 -4.27 27.01
CA ALA A 133 17.40 -3.15 27.25
C ALA A 133 18.17 -2.76 25.96
N ASP A 134 18.53 -3.75 25.14
CA ASP A 134 19.14 -3.52 23.83
C ASP A 134 18.18 -2.80 22.89
N LEU A 135 16.91 -3.22 22.88
CA LEU A 135 15.86 -2.56 22.11
C LEU A 135 15.65 -1.11 22.55
N GLU A 136 15.56 -0.83 23.86
CA GLU A 136 15.43 0.55 24.35
C GLU A 136 16.61 1.42 23.93
N ARG A 137 17.83 0.91 24.09
CA ARG A 137 19.04 1.61 23.66
C ARG A 137 19.06 1.90 22.15
N MET A 138 18.60 0.96 21.32
CA MET A 138 18.49 1.16 19.87
C MET A 138 17.40 2.18 19.50
N LEU A 139 16.28 2.18 20.21
CA LEU A 139 15.20 3.17 20.02
C LEU A 139 15.64 4.57 20.45
N GLU A 140 16.35 4.68 21.57
CA GLU A 140 16.95 5.95 22.04
C GLU A 140 17.94 6.49 21.01
N ARG A 141 18.90 5.67 20.57
CA ARG A 141 19.85 6.04 19.51
C ARG A 141 19.15 6.50 18.23
N LEU A 142 18.10 5.82 17.81
CA LEU A 142 17.30 6.22 16.65
C LEU A 142 16.64 7.58 16.85
N LEU A 143 16.10 7.85 18.03
CA LEU A 143 15.45 9.12 18.30
C LEU A 143 16.45 10.29 18.32
N ASP A 144 17.68 10.06 18.79
CA ASP A 144 18.77 11.03 18.69
C ASP A 144 19.16 11.30 17.23
N ASP A 145 19.37 10.24 16.43
CA ASP A 145 19.63 10.34 14.99
C ASP A 145 18.48 11.03 14.23
N VAL A 146 17.23 10.83 14.66
CA VAL A 146 16.05 11.53 14.12
C VAL A 146 16.09 13.01 14.45
N ASP A 147 16.51 13.38 15.67
CA ASP A 147 16.66 14.79 16.05
C ASP A 147 17.74 15.46 15.18
N ASP A 148 18.90 14.84 15.00
CA ASP A 148 19.95 15.31 14.07
C ASP A 148 19.42 15.49 12.64
N TRP A 149 18.67 14.49 12.14
CA TRP A 149 18.05 14.58 10.81
C TRP A 149 17.04 15.73 10.73
N LEU A 150 16.22 15.94 11.78
CA LEU A 150 15.23 17.00 11.84
C LEU A 150 15.87 18.39 11.85
N GLU A 151 17.05 18.56 12.44
CA GLU A 151 17.80 19.81 12.40
C GLU A 151 18.15 20.22 10.97
N GLY A 152 18.56 19.26 10.14
CA GLY A 152 18.79 19.47 8.71
C GLY A 152 17.53 19.62 7.88
N ALA A 153 16.47 18.85 8.18
CA ALA A 153 15.26 18.78 7.37
C ALA A 153 14.26 19.92 7.64
N GLN A 154 14.23 20.50 8.85
CA GLN A 154 13.23 21.48 9.26
C GLN A 154 13.80 22.63 10.08
N LYS A 155 13.76 23.85 9.51
CA LYS A 155 14.30 25.06 10.14
C LYS A 155 13.55 25.49 11.42
N ARG A 156 12.24 25.23 11.50
CA ARG A 156 11.41 25.71 12.63
C ARG A 156 11.43 24.74 13.81
N ALA A 157 11.97 25.19 14.95
CA ALA A 157 12.07 24.38 16.18
C ALA A 157 10.74 23.81 16.67
N ALA A 158 9.66 24.59 16.67
CA ALA A 158 8.33 24.12 17.07
C ALA A 158 7.81 22.99 16.17
N VAL A 159 8.13 23.03 14.87
CA VAL A 159 7.75 21.97 13.93
C VAL A 159 8.61 20.72 14.14
N ARG A 160 9.93 20.89 14.41
CA ARG A 160 10.82 19.78 14.79
C ARG A 160 10.30 19.06 16.02
N ALA A 161 10.00 19.77 17.10
CA ALA A 161 9.46 19.18 18.32
C ALA A 161 8.15 18.41 18.07
N ALA A 162 7.25 18.95 17.24
CA ALA A 162 6.02 18.26 16.87
C ALA A 162 6.27 17.01 16.01
N TRP A 163 7.24 17.06 15.09
CA TRP A 163 7.61 15.92 14.24
C TRP A 163 8.32 14.82 15.03
N ARG A 164 9.23 15.20 15.92
CA ARG A 164 9.88 14.31 16.88
C ARG A 164 8.87 13.59 17.77
N ARG A 165 7.89 14.32 18.32
CA ARG A 165 6.79 13.70 19.08
C ARG A 165 5.95 12.73 18.25
N ASN A 166 5.66 13.08 16.99
CA ASN A 166 4.92 12.16 16.10
C ASN A 166 5.73 10.89 15.81
N ALA A 167 7.05 10.99 15.63
CA ALA A 167 7.94 9.84 15.44
C ALA A 167 7.92 8.91 16.66
N GLU A 168 8.01 9.48 17.86
CA GLU A 168 7.91 8.72 19.12
C GLU A 168 6.58 7.97 19.24
N LEU A 169 5.46 8.63 18.95
CA LEU A 169 4.15 7.97 18.94
C LEU A 169 4.06 6.84 17.92
N ALA A 170 4.74 6.98 16.78
CA ALA A 170 4.80 5.92 15.80
C ALA A 170 5.59 4.71 16.30
N LEU A 171 6.71 4.91 17.01
CA LEU A 171 7.47 3.83 17.65
C LEU A 171 6.66 3.14 18.75
N LEU A 172 6.03 3.91 19.64
CA LEU A 172 5.16 3.37 20.70
C LEU A 172 4.00 2.54 20.11
N SER A 173 3.41 3.00 19.01
CA SER A 173 2.30 2.29 18.36
C SER A 173 2.75 1.05 17.59
N LYS A 174 3.88 1.10 16.87
CA LYS A 174 4.28 0.06 15.91
C LYS A 174 5.25 -0.96 16.49
N VAL A 175 6.15 -0.53 17.36
CA VAL A 175 7.14 -1.39 18.01
C VAL A 175 6.59 -1.89 19.34
N ARG A 176 6.14 -0.97 20.21
CA ARG A 176 5.61 -1.31 21.55
C ARG A 176 4.15 -1.77 21.55
N GLN A 177 3.47 -1.69 20.39
CA GLN A 177 2.07 -2.09 20.23
C GLN A 177 1.11 -1.44 21.23
N GLN A 178 1.42 -0.25 21.73
CA GLN A 178 0.56 0.46 22.67
C GLN A 178 -0.80 0.78 22.05
N SER A 179 -1.83 0.61 22.87
CA SER A 179 -3.22 0.91 22.52
C SER A 179 -3.44 2.41 22.33
N ALA A 180 -4.54 2.78 21.66
CA ALA A 180 -4.89 4.18 21.47
C ALA A 180 -5.13 4.92 22.81
N GLU A 181 -5.53 4.20 23.86
CA GLU A 181 -5.77 4.76 25.20
C GLU A 181 -4.46 5.08 25.90
N GLU A 182 -3.47 4.19 25.84
CA GLU A 182 -2.13 4.41 26.38
C GLU A 182 -1.41 5.56 25.65
N LEU A 183 -1.52 5.61 24.32
CA LEU A 183 -0.99 6.71 23.53
C LEU A 183 -1.68 8.03 23.86
N ALA A 184 -3.00 8.03 24.10
CA ALA A 184 -3.73 9.22 24.52
C ALA A 184 -3.24 9.73 25.88
N ALA A 185 -2.97 8.82 26.82
CA ALA A 185 -2.42 9.15 28.13
C ALA A 185 -1.02 9.78 28.02
N ALA A 186 -0.16 9.22 27.17
CA ALA A 186 1.21 9.71 26.95
C ALA A 186 1.26 11.16 26.42
N VAL A 187 0.25 11.60 25.65
CA VAL A 187 0.21 12.94 25.05
C VAL A 187 -0.67 13.94 25.80
N GLY A 188 -1.26 13.56 26.95
CA GLY A 188 -2.13 14.43 27.73
C GLY A 188 -3.55 14.61 27.16
N GLY A 189 -4.06 13.59 26.47
CA GLY A 189 -5.42 13.56 25.95
C GLY A 189 -5.52 13.98 24.48
N ALA A 190 -5.77 13.00 23.61
CA ALA A 190 -6.10 13.21 22.21
C ALA A 190 -7.13 12.17 21.76
N ASN A 191 -7.99 12.53 20.80
CA ASN A 191 -8.93 11.55 20.26
C ASN A 191 -8.22 10.56 19.31
N ARG A 192 -8.83 9.39 19.12
CA ARG A 192 -8.26 8.28 18.34
C ARG A 192 -7.89 8.64 16.90
N ASP A 193 -8.69 9.46 16.22
CA ASP A 193 -8.43 9.90 14.84
C ASP A 193 -7.21 10.83 14.76
N THR A 194 -7.02 11.68 15.76
CA THR A 194 -5.86 12.58 15.85
C THR A 194 -4.59 11.78 16.13
N LEU A 195 -4.63 10.85 17.09
CA LEU A 195 -3.51 9.95 17.38
C LEU A 195 -3.12 9.14 16.15
N TYR A 196 -4.09 8.57 15.45
CA TYR A 196 -3.85 7.85 14.20
C TYR A 196 -3.13 8.72 13.17
N LYS A 197 -3.58 9.97 12.96
CA LYS A 197 -2.91 10.90 12.04
C LYS A 197 -1.51 11.28 12.48
N TRP A 198 -1.26 11.40 13.79
CA TRP A 198 0.06 11.70 14.32
C TRP A 198 1.02 10.53 14.13
N VAL A 199 0.59 9.31 14.44
CA VAL A 199 1.34 8.07 14.19
C VAL A 199 1.70 7.95 12.70
N GLU A 200 0.73 8.10 11.80
CA GLU A 200 0.98 7.98 10.35
C GLU A 200 1.92 9.10 9.85
N ARG A 201 1.80 10.33 10.38
CA ARG A 201 2.74 11.42 10.04
C ARG A 201 4.14 11.17 10.58
N GLY A 202 4.26 10.63 11.79
CA GLY A 202 5.55 10.25 12.38
C GLY A 202 6.25 9.22 11.52
N ARG A 203 5.51 8.19 11.09
CA ARG A 203 6.02 7.19 10.15
C ARG A 203 6.45 7.80 8.81
N ASP A 204 5.50 8.41 8.09
CA ASP A 204 5.68 8.76 6.68
C ASP A 204 6.57 9.98 6.47
N ARG A 205 6.58 10.93 7.41
CA ARG A 205 7.29 12.21 7.24
C ARG A 205 8.60 12.28 8.01
N VAL A 206 8.82 11.40 8.97
CA VAL A 206 9.96 11.48 9.89
C VAL A 206 10.75 10.18 9.88
N LEU A 207 10.17 9.09 10.41
CA LEU A 207 10.90 7.84 10.60
C LEU A 207 11.41 7.24 9.28
N LEU A 208 10.55 7.01 8.29
CA LEU A 208 10.98 6.40 7.03
C LEU A 208 12.03 7.24 6.29
N PRO A 209 11.87 8.57 6.12
CA PRO A 209 12.92 9.41 5.56
C PRO A 209 14.24 9.41 6.35
N ALA A 210 14.16 9.49 7.68
CA ALA A 210 15.35 9.50 8.54
C ALA A 210 16.09 8.16 8.46
N ILE A 211 15.38 7.04 8.58
CA ILE A 211 15.94 5.68 8.45
C ILE A 211 16.61 5.50 7.08
N GLY A 212 15.96 5.94 5.99
CA GLY A 212 16.56 5.85 4.65
C GLY A 212 17.87 6.64 4.52
N ALA A 213 17.93 7.83 5.12
CA ALA A 213 19.15 8.65 5.13
C ALA A 213 20.26 8.01 5.99
N LEU A 214 19.91 7.51 7.18
CA LEU A 214 20.83 6.86 8.11
C LEU A 214 21.42 5.58 7.51
N ARG A 215 20.58 4.74 6.88
CA ARG A 215 21.03 3.53 6.20
C ARG A 215 21.99 3.85 5.05
N SER A 216 21.70 4.88 4.26
CA SER A 216 22.59 5.30 3.17
C SER A 216 23.97 5.75 3.69
N ARG A 217 24.02 6.38 4.87
CA ARG A 217 25.27 6.74 5.57
C ARG A 217 26.01 5.49 6.04
N LEU A 218 25.30 4.57 6.71
CA LEU A 218 25.87 3.35 7.27
C LEU A 218 26.36 2.36 6.19
N ASP A 219 25.69 2.29 5.04
CA ASP A 219 26.10 1.44 3.91
C ASP A 219 27.36 1.97 3.19
N SER A 220 27.71 3.25 3.40
CA SER A 220 28.88 3.88 2.78
C SER A 220 30.17 3.75 3.59
N GLU A 221 30.06 3.31 4.84
CA GLU A 221 31.17 3.17 5.78
C GLU A 221 31.35 1.68 6.13
N GLU A 222 32.60 1.20 6.16
CA GLU A 222 32.89 -0.19 6.52
C GLU A 222 32.71 -0.37 8.04
N HIS A 223 31.49 -0.74 8.45
CA HIS A 223 31.10 -0.82 9.85
C HIS A 223 31.27 -2.22 10.45
N ALA A 224 31.90 -2.31 11.62
CA ALA A 224 32.01 -3.52 12.43
C ALA A 224 31.38 -3.32 13.81
N GLY A 225 30.87 -4.40 14.41
CA GLY A 225 30.35 -4.38 15.79
C GLY A 225 28.97 -3.76 15.93
N GLU A 226 28.82 -2.78 16.84
CA GLU A 226 27.53 -2.19 17.22
C GLU A 226 26.83 -1.46 16.06
N ASP A 227 27.57 -0.85 15.15
CA ASP A 227 27.00 -0.17 13.98
C ASP A 227 26.39 -1.16 12.97
N ALA A 228 26.96 -2.36 12.84
CA ALA A 228 26.37 -3.42 12.02
C ALA A 228 25.11 -4.02 12.68
N ALA A 229 25.03 -4.05 14.01
CA ALA A 229 23.80 -4.43 14.72
C ALA A 229 22.71 -3.36 14.54
N TYR A 230 23.08 -2.08 14.66
CA TYR A 230 22.18 -0.95 14.47
C TYR A 230 21.67 -0.85 13.03
N ALA A 231 22.52 -1.04 12.02
CA ALA A 231 22.10 -1.08 10.62
C ALA A 231 21.05 -2.19 10.35
N ARG A 232 21.24 -3.38 10.95
CA ARG A 232 20.26 -4.47 10.87
C ARG A 232 18.95 -4.11 11.56
N PHE A 233 19.01 -3.51 12.74
CA PHE A 233 17.84 -2.99 13.45
C PHE A 233 17.05 -1.97 12.60
N LEU A 234 17.74 -1.01 11.99
CA LEU A 234 17.11 -0.01 11.12
C LEU A 234 16.41 -0.65 9.91
N ALA A 235 17.02 -1.66 9.29
CA ALA A 235 16.40 -2.40 8.18
C ALA A 235 15.14 -3.15 8.61
N GLN A 236 15.17 -3.81 9.78
CA GLN A 236 13.99 -4.49 10.34
C GLN A 236 12.88 -3.50 10.70
N LEU A 237 13.24 -2.35 11.27
CA LEU A 237 12.29 -1.30 11.62
C LEU A 237 11.66 -0.68 10.37
N GLU A 238 12.43 -0.44 9.31
CA GLU A 238 11.91 0.02 8.02
C GLU A 238 10.89 -0.97 7.45
N GLU A 239 11.19 -2.26 7.46
CA GLU A 239 10.27 -3.32 7.01
C GLU A 239 8.98 -3.35 7.86
N LEU A 240 9.10 -3.24 9.19
CA LEU A 240 7.96 -3.17 10.11
C LEU A 240 7.07 -1.95 9.82
N LEU A 241 7.69 -0.79 9.60
CA LEU A 241 6.99 0.47 9.35
C LEU A 241 6.34 0.49 7.96
N ASP A 242 7.05 0.06 6.90
CA ASP A 242 6.54 0.02 5.53
C ASP A 242 5.51 -1.10 5.34
N GLY A 243 5.65 -2.25 6.03
CA GLY A 243 4.66 -3.31 6.10
C GLY A 243 3.29 -2.85 6.64
N GLY A 244 3.26 -1.74 7.37
CA GLY A 244 2.05 -1.07 7.83
C GLY A 244 1.38 -0.14 6.81
N ARG A 245 1.89 0.02 5.58
CA ARG A 245 1.24 0.84 4.54
C ARG A 245 -0.10 0.23 4.15
N ARG A 246 -1.18 1.00 4.37
CA ARG A 246 -2.43 0.75 3.64
C ARG A 246 -2.14 0.93 2.15
N ALA A 247 -2.63 0.03 1.30
CA ALA A 247 -2.56 0.09 -0.17
C ALA A 247 -3.20 1.35 -0.81
N ASP A 248 -3.64 2.30 0.01
CA ASP A 248 -4.27 3.57 -0.34
C ASP A 248 -3.45 4.79 0.09
N ALA A 249 -2.40 4.61 0.89
CA ALA A 249 -1.51 5.68 1.33
C ALA A 249 -0.63 6.12 0.15
N GLY A 250 -0.80 7.37 -0.32
CA GLY A 250 -0.08 7.91 -1.48
C GLY A 250 -0.90 7.96 -2.77
N LYS A 251 -2.11 7.38 -2.81
CA LYS A 251 -3.02 7.63 -3.94
C LYS A 251 -3.37 9.12 -3.96
N PRO A 252 -3.22 9.82 -5.10
CA PRO A 252 -3.62 11.22 -5.20
C PRO A 252 -5.09 11.30 -4.77
N ARG A 253 -5.37 12.12 -3.76
CA ARG A 253 -6.75 12.36 -3.35
C ARG A 253 -7.52 12.80 -4.60
N PRO A 254 -8.70 12.21 -4.91
CA PRO A 254 -9.52 12.73 -5.98
C PRO A 254 -9.73 14.21 -5.72
N ALA A 255 -9.32 15.06 -6.68
CA ALA A 255 -9.51 16.49 -6.59
C ALA A 255 -10.95 16.72 -6.15
N ARG A 256 -11.15 17.48 -5.06
CA ARG A 256 -12.48 17.96 -4.69
C ARG A 256 -13.00 18.64 -5.95
N ARG A 257 -13.97 18.02 -6.65
CA ARG A 257 -14.75 18.73 -7.66
C ARG A 257 -15.28 19.94 -6.93
N GLY A 258 -14.76 21.11 -7.28
CA GLY A 258 -15.24 22.37 -6.76
C GLY A 258 -16.76 22.32 -6.87
N ARG A 259 -17.43 22.51 -5.74
CA ARG A 259 -18.88 22.65 -5.71
C ARG A 259 -19.16 23.84 -6.62
N VAL A 260 -19.61 23.59 -7.85
CA VAL A 260 -20.10 24.65 -8.74
C VAL A 260 -21.24 25.29 -7.97
N ARG A 261 -21.00 26.46 -7.38
CA ARG A 261 -22.07 27.29 -6.85
C ARG A 261 -22.93 27.66 -8.07
N PRO A 262 -24.24 27.39 -8.06
CA PRO A 262 -25.10 27.92 -9.11
C PRO A 262 -25.11 29.45 -8.93
N GLY A 263 -24.56 30.18 -9.91
CA GLY A 263 -24.64 31.65 -9.95
C GLY A 263 -23.33 32.44 -9.83
N GLY A 264 -22.16 31.87 -10.14
CA GLY A 264 -20.91 32.65 -10.27
C GLY A 264 -20.33 32.51 -11.68
N TYR A 265 -20.34 33.60 -12.44
CA TYR A 265 -19.73 33.66 -13.78
C TYR A 265 -18.26 33.23 -13.74
N PRO A 266 -17.77 32.48 -14.74
CA PRO A 266 -16.35 32.17 -14.85
C PRO A 266 -15.59 33.46 -15.15
N THR A 267 -14.69 33.85 -14.24
CA THR A 267 -13.67 34.85 -14.53
C THR A 267 -12.85 34.34 -15.69
N SER A 268 -12.95 35.02 -16.82
CA SER A 268 -12.12 34.81 -18.01
C SER A 268 -10.65 34.75 -17.60
N VAL A 269 -9.99 33.66 -17.99
CA VAL A 269 -8.53 33.59 -18.07
C VAL A 269 -8.13 34.69 -19.07
N GLN A 270 -7.62 35.81 -18.57
CA GLN A 270 -6.95 36.79 -19.39
C GLN A 270 -5.61 36.18 -19.81
N TYR A 271 -5.52 35.84 -21.10
CA TYR A 271 -4.26 35.68 -21.79
C TYR A 271 -3.61 37.06 -21.88
N ASP A 272 -2.42 37.20 -21.31
CA ASP A 272 -1.54 38.33 -21.58
C ASP A 272 -0.68 37.98 -22.80
N GLU A 273 -1.21 38.29 -23.98
CA GLU A 273 -0.51 38.25 -25.27
C GLU A 273 0.17 39.61 -25.53
N SER A 274 1.14 39.97 -24.68
CA SER A 274 1.98 41.13 -24.96
C SER A 274 3.43 40.93 -24.54
N GLN A 275 4.17 40.12 -25.32
CA GLN A 275 5.54 40.44 -25.75
C GLN A 275 6.08 39.35 -26.70
N THR A 276 5.76 39.51 -27.98
CA THR A 276 6.47 38.90 -29.11
C THR A 276 6.77 40.00 -30.14
N THR A 277 8.06 40.30 -30.31
CA THR A 277 8.72 40.73 -31.56
C THR A 277 10.20 40.49 -31.32
N GLU A 278 10.77 39.37 -31.77
CA GLU A 278 11.28 39.09 -33.13
C GLU A 278 12.78 39.47 -33.32
N PRO A 279 13.48 38.83 -34.28
CA PRO A 279 14.85 38.33 -34.09
C PRO A 279 15.89 38.90 -35.08
N ALA A 280 17.11 38.35 -34.96
CA ALA A 280 18.24 38.33 -35.93
C ALA A 280 19.23 39.52 -35.91
N ALA A 281 20.48 39.24 -35.51
CA ALA A 281 21.61 39.14 -36.45
C ALA A 281 22.94 38.84 -35.74
N LEU A 282 23.63 37.81 -36.27
CA LEU A 282 25.07 37.74 -36.55
C LEU A 282 26.06 38.47 -35.60
N ALA A 283 26.98 37.72 -34.97
CA ALA A 283 28.27 37.40 -35.59
C ALA A 283 29.26 36.73 -34.61
N ALA A 284 29.97 35.75 -35.16
CA ALA A 284 31.24 35.19 -34.73
C ALA A 284 31.24 34.14 -33.59
N ARG A 285 31.78 32.93 -33.76
CA ARG A 285 32.13 32.07 -34.90
C ARG A 285 32.82 30.86 -34.26
N ASP A 286 32.42 29.67 -34.68
CA ASP A 286 33.22 28.46 -34.53
C ASP A 286 34.63 28.63 -35.13
N ARG A 287 35.62 28.04 -34.45
CA ARG A 287 36.73 27.23 -35.02
C ARG A 287 37.45 26.58 -33.85
N ALA A 288 37.21 25.31 -33.57
CA ALA A 288 37.85 24.15 -34.20
C ALA A 288 39.35 24.02 -33.88
N ALA A 289 39.65 22.97 -33.12
CA ALA A 289 40.83 22.11 -33.14
C ALA A 289 42.05 22.55 -33.96
N ALA A 290 43.18 22.74 -33.27
CA ALA A 290 44.50 22.26 -33.67
C ALA A 290 45.50 22.41 -32.49
N GLY A 291 45.99 21.29 -31.93
CA GLY A 291 47.39 21.26 -31.45
C GLY A 291 48.33 21.26 -32.66
N PRO A 292 49.68 21.18 -32.51
CA PRO A 292 50.48 20.94 -31.32
C PRO A 292 51.72 21.86 -31.18
N SER A 293 52.54 21.55 -30.16
CA SER A 293 54.03 21.56 -30.20
C SER A 293 54.82 22.76 -29.64
N ARG A 294 55.58 22.41 -28.60
CA ARG A 294 57.01 22.71 -28.33
C ARG A 294 57.49 24.12 -27.94
N ALA A 295 58.14 24.10 -26.76
CA ALA A 295 59.56 24.42 -26.49
C ALA A 295 59.94 25.81 -25.95
N GLY A 296 60.89 25.76 -24.99
CA GLY A 296 61.71 26.87 -24.46
C GLY A 296 61.02 27.58 -23.29
N GLY A 297 61.54 27.56 -22.05
CA GLY A 297 62.78 28.22 -21.60
C GLY A 297 62.49 29.70 -21.34
N ALA A 298 62.94 30.40 -20.29
CA ALA A 298 63.83 30.17 -19.16
C ALA A 298 63.54 31.32 -18.15
N ASP A 299 64.05 31.20 -16.91
CA ASP A 299 64.34 32.26 -15.90
C ASP A 299 63.12 33.09 -15.39
N GLU A 300 62.91 33.34 -14.10
CA GLU A 300 63.76 33.48 -12.90
C GLU A 300 63.17 32.75 -11.67
#